data_AF-A0A7Y6XSU6-F1
#
_entry.id   AF-A0A7Y6XSU6-F1
#
_cell.length_a   1.000
_cell.length_b   1.000
_cell.length_c   1.000
_cell.angle_alpha   90.00
_cell.angle_beta   90.00
_cell.angle_gamma   90.00
#
_symmetry.space_group_name_H-M   'P 1'
#
loop_
_entity.id
_entity.type
_entity.pdbx_description
1 polymer ?
#
loop_
_entity_poly.entity_id
_entity_poly.type
_entity_poly.pdbx_seq_one_letter_code
_entity_poly.pdbx_strand_id
1 'polypeptide(L)'
;MHRLNQLFQKIFSFSKTEANGTVILIAFIVFFLFAPGLYKIFFGVTYRGFEEDQIILDSLVAKFNFDIPANESPEIILKPFNPNMATVEELNALGVPTFLSRRIENYRNAGGSFKVKSDLTSIYDFPDSLFQQLKPFIQLPDKLQPTVAGDKEVSKAVNRNAMAKVV
;
A
#
# COMPACT_ATOMS: atom_id res chain seq x y z
N MET A 1 -41.81 -30.33 7.26
CA MET A 1 -41.24 -30.15 5.91
C MET A 1 -42.10 -30.76 4.81
N HIS A 2 -42.67 -31.96 4.97
CA HIS A 2 -43.34 -32.66 3.86
C HIS A 2 -44.53 -31.91 3.20
N ARG A 3 -45.38 -31.22 3.98
CA ARG A 3 -46.54 -30.45 3.46
C ARG A 3 -46.14 -29.15 2.77
N LEU A 4 -45.09 -28.49 3.23
CA LEU A 4 -44.56 -27.26 2.61
C LEU A 4 -43.99 -27.54 1.22
N ASN A 5 -43.23 -28.63 1.09
CA ASN A 5 -42.61 -29.01 -0.17
C ASN A 5 -43.67 -29.37 -1.23
N GLN A 6 -44.79 -29.97 -0.82
CA GLN A 6 -45.93 -30.27 -1.69
C GLN A 6 -46.64 -29.00 -2.20
N LEU A 7 -46.72 -27.95 -1.38
CA LEU A 7 -47.29 -26.65 -1.80
C LEU A 7 -46.40 -25.97 -2.85
N PHE A 8 -45.08 -25.96 -2.65
CA PHE A 8 -44.14 -25.38 -3.63
C PHE A 8 -44.12 -26.13 -4.96
N GLN A 9 -44.16 -27.47 -4.92
CA GLN A 9 -44.28 -28.29 -6.14
C GLN A 9 -45.56 -27.96 -6.92
N LYS A 10 -46.67 -27.65 -6.23
CA LYS A 10 -47.96 -27.38 -6.86
C LYS A 10 -48.12 -25.94 -7.38
N ILE A 11 -47.60 -24.95 -6.66
CA ILE A 11 -47.77 -23.53 -7.00
C ILE A 11 -46.72 -23.06 -8.02
N PHE A 12 -45.49 -23.56 -7.91
CA PHE A 12 -44.35 -23.10 -8.71
C PHE A 12 -43.80 -24.16 -9.68
N SER A 13 -44.42 -25.35 -9.75
CA SER A 13 -43.99 -26.47 -10.59
C SER A 13 -42.53 -26.92 -10.36
N PHE A 14 -42.01 -26.73 -9.16
CA PHE A 14 -40.64 -27.12 -8.81
C PHE A 14 -40.45 -28.64 -8.74
N SER A 15 -39.23 -29.09 -9.04
CA SER A 15 -38.87 -30.50 -8.83
C SER A 15 -38.78 -30.84 -7.34
N LYS A 16 -38.82 -32.14 -7.00
CA LYS A 16 -38.73 -32.60 -5.59
C LYS A 16 -37.45 -32.12 -4.90
N THR A 17 -36.34 -32.05 -5.65
CA THR A 17 -35.03 -31.61 -5.16
C THR A 17 -34.98 -30.10 -4.98
N GLU A 18 -35.55 -29.35 -5.91
CA GLU A 18 -35.62 -27.88 -5.84
C GLU A 18 -36.48 -27.40 -4.68
N ALA A 19 -37.67 -28.00 -4.48
CA ALA A 19 -38.56 -27.63 -3.39
C ALA A 19 -37.91 -27.83 -2.01
N ASN A 20 -37.10 -28.88 -1.84
CA ASN A 20 -36.34 -29.10 -0.61
C ASN A 20 -35.30 -27.99 -0.41
N GLY A 21 -34.57 -27.61 -1.47
CA GLY A 21 -33.59 -26.53 -1.45
C GLY A 21 -34.22 -25.18 -1.13
N THR A 22 -35.36 -24.85 -1.74
CA THR A 22 -36.09 -23.60 -1.48
C THR A 22 -36.55 -23.50 -0.03
N VAL A 23 -37.07 -24.58 0.55
CA VAL A 23 -37.52 -24.57 1.96
C VAL A 23 -36.36 -24.39 2.92
N ILE A 24 -35.21 -25.00 2.64
CA ILE A 24 -33.98 -24.80 3.42
C ILE A 24 -33.50 -23.35 3.31
N LEU A 25 -33.51 -22.78 2.11
CA LEU A 25 -33.10 -21.39 1.88
C LEU A 25 -34.01 -20.41 2.61
N ILE A 26 -35.33 -20.60 2.56
CA ILE A 26 -36.29 -19.77 3.30
C ILE A 26 -36.05 -19.87 4.81
N ALA A 27 -35.76 -21.06 5.33
CA ALA A 27 -35.45 -21.24 6.74
C ALA A 27 -34.18 -20.45 7.14
N PHE A 28 -33.14 -20.45 6.30
CA PHE A 28 -31.95 -19.63 6.54
C PHE A 28 -32.26 -18.13 6.46
N ILE A 29 -33.04 -17.68 5.48
CA ILE A 29 -33.43 -16.26 5.37
C ILE A 29 -34.17 -15.80 6.63
N VAL A 30 -35.14 -16.59 7.07
CA VAL A 30 -35.87 -16.33 8.31
C VAL A 30 -34.91 -16.32 9.51
N PHE A 31 -34.01 -17.29 9.60
CA PHE A 31 -32.99 -17.32 10.65
C PHE A 31 -32.13 -16.05 10.67
N PHE A 32 -31.57 -15.62 9.54
CA PHE A 32 -30.76 -14.40 9.46
C PHE A 32 -31.55 -13.12 9.73
N LEU A 33 -32.83 -13.09 9.37
CA LEU A 33 -33.71 -11.96 9.68
C LEU A 33 -33.91 -11.79 11.20
N PHE A 34 -34.05 -12.90 11.92
CA PHE A 34 -34.21 -12.90 13.38
C PHE A 34 -32.87 -12.91 14.13
N ALA A 35 -31.77 -13.29 13.49
CA ALA A 35 -30.44 -13.38 14.06
C ALA A 35 -30.00 -12.12 14.83
N PRO A 36 -30.12 -10.87 14.30
CA PRO A 36 -29.70 -9.68 15.05
C PRO A 36 -30.54 -9.46 16.31
N GLY A 37 -31.84 -9.76 16.26
CA GLY A 37 -32.73 -9.66 17.43
C GLY A 37 -32.39 -10.70 18.49
N LEU A 38 -32.19 -11.95 18.08
CA LEU A 38 -31.75 -13.04 18.96
C LEU A 38 -30.38 -12.71 19.56
N TYR A 39 -29.44 -12.22 18.75
CA TYR A 39 -28.11 -11.84 19.20
C TYR A 39 -28.16 -10.73 20.26
N LYS A 40 -29.00 -9.70 20.07
CA LYS A 40 -29.23 -8.65 21.07
C LYS A 40 -29.79 -9.23 22.39
N ILE A 41 -30.71 -10.17 22.32
CA ILE A 41 -31.34 -10.80 23.50
C ILE A 41 -30.35 -11.67 24.28
N PHE A 42 -29.57 -12.52 23.60
CA PHE A 42 -28.68 -13.48 24.24
C PHE A 42 -27.35 -12.87 24.70
N PHE A 43 -26.79 -11.92 23.94
CA PHE A 43 -25.47 -11.35 24.22
C PHE A 43 -25.54 -9.95 24.82
N GLY A 44 -26.74 -9.39 25.01
CA GLY A 44 -26.91 -8.07 25.62
C GLY A 44 -26.21 -6.94 24.87
N VAL A 45 -25.95 -7.12 23.57
CA VAL A 45 -25.26 -6.12 22.74
C VAL A 45 -26.24 -5.00 22.43
N THR A 46 -26.30 -4.03 23.32
CA THR A 46 -26.87 -2.73 23.05
C THR A 46 -25.90 -2.03 22.11
N TYR A 47 -26.29 -1.80 20.85
CA TYR A 47 -25.64 -0.78 20.05
C TYR A 47 -25.78 0.51 20.85
N ARG A 48 -24.67 0.96 21.46
CA ARG A 48 -24.60 2.31 22.02
C ARG A 48 -25.03 3.25 20.90
N GLY A 49 -25.97 4.15 21.19
CA GLY A 49 -26.49 5.06 20.18
C GLY A 49 -25.34 5.86 19.55
N PHE A 50 -25.52 6.29 18.30
CA PHE A 50 -24.56 7.12 17.58
C PHE A 50 -24.08 8.35 18.38
N GLU A 51 -24.87 8.84 19.35
CA GLU A 51 -24.52 9.95 20.23
C GLU A 51 -23.44 9.60 21.28
N GLU A 52 -23.48 8.40 21.88
CA GLU A 52 -22.43 7.96 22.81
C GLU A 52 -21.12 7.67 22.05
N ASP A 53 -21.23 7.13 20.84
CA ASP A 53 -20.07 6.91 19.97
C ASP A 53 -19.44 8.24 19.54
N GLN A 54 -20.24 9.29 19.30
CA GLN A 54 -19.72 10.65 19.05
C GLN A 54 -18.95 11.18 20.25
N ILE A 55 -19.45 11.00 21.48
CA ILE A 55 -18.75 11.43 22.69
C ILE A 55 -17.42 10.68 22.87
N ILE A 56 -17.39 9.38 22.54
CA ILE A 56 -16.15 8.58 22.59
C ILE A 56 -15.17 9.05 21.51
N LEU A 57 -15.64 9.31 20.29
CA LEU A 57 -14.83 9.84 19.21
C LEU A 57 -14.25 11.21 19.55
N ASP A 58 -15.06 12.10 20.12
CA ASP A 58 -14.63 13.43 20.55
C ASP A 58 -13.60 13.33 21.67
N SER A 59 -13.77 12.42 22.63
CA SER A 59 -12.78 12.16 23.68
C SER A 59 -11.49 11.57 23.12
N LEU A 60 -11.57 10.68 22.13
CA LEU A 60 -10.40 10.10 21.45
C LEU A 60 -9.66 11.17 20.63
N VAL A 61 -10.36 12.04 19.91
CA VAL A 61 -9.80 13.18 19.18
C VAL A 61 -9.16 14.17 20.13
N ALA A 62 -9.81 14.49 21.25
CA ALA A 62 -9.25 15.36 22.27
C ALA A 62 -7.97 14.76 22.88
N LYS A 63 -7.94 13.46 23.15
CA LYS A 63 -6.77 12.75 23.68
C LYS A 63 -5.65 12.64 22.63
N PHE A 64 -5.99 12.45 21.36
CA PHE A 64 -5.02 12.44 20.26
C PHE A 64 -4.42 13.83 20.03
N ASN A 65 -5.22 14.90 20.16
CA ASN A 65 -4.76 16.28 20.09
C ASN A 65 -3.98 16.72 21.34
N PHE A 66 -4.05 15.99 22.46
CA PHE A 66 -3.37 16.36 23.71
C PHE A 66 -1.92 15.84 23.80
N ASP A 67 -1.54 14.83 23.02
CA ASP A 67 -0.18 14.25 23.04
C ASP A 67 0.60 14.46 21.73
N ILE A 68 0.05 15.22 20.78
CA ILE A 68 0.84 15.81 19.70
C ILE A 68 1.17 17.23 20.15
N PRO A 69 2.38 17.53 20.66
CA PRO A 69 2.80 18.92 20.74
C PRO A 69 2.59 19.52 19.35
N ALA A 70 1.67 20.49 19.26
CA ALA A 70 1.26 21.16 18.03
C ALA A 70 2.41 21.97 17.36
N ASN A 71 3.66 21.67 17.71
CA ASN A 71 4.88 22.28 17.23
C ASN A 71 6.06 21.29 17.07
N GLU A 72 5.80 19.97 17.05
CA GLU A 72 6.82 18.99 16.64
C GLU A 72 6.34 18.14 15.45
N SER A 73 5.61 18.75 14.50
CA SER A 73 5.72 18.21 13.14
C SER A 73 7.15 18.55 12.71
N PRO A 74 8.04 17.56 12.50
CA PRO A 74 9.39 17.87 12.04
C PRO A 74 9.24 18.72 10.79
N GLU A 75 9.80 19.94 10.84
CA GLU A 75 9.76 20.86 9.71
C GLU A 75 10.26 20.08 8.50
N ILE A 76 9.38 19.81 7.53
CA ILE A 76 9.71 19.00 6.37
C ILE A 76 10.62 19.87 5.50
N ILE A 77 11.91 19.74 5.72
CA ILE A 77 12.92 20.50 4.99
C ILE A 77 13.27 19.70 3.74
N LEU A 78 12.55 19.96 2.64
CA LEU A 78 12.84 19.38 1.32
C LEU A 78 14.19 19.89 0.79
N LYS A 79 15.25 19.15 1.12
CA LYS A 79 16.61 19.38 0.63
C LYS A 79 16.96 18.37 -0.46
N PRO A 80 17.84 18.74 -1.40
CA PRO A 80 18.40 17.78 -2.34
C PRO A 80 19.05 16.60 -1.63
N PHE A 81 18.78 15.38 -2.07
CA PHE A 81 19.30 14.16 -1.44
C PHE A 81 19.65 13.08 -2.48
N ASN A 82 20.60 12.21 -2.12
CA ASN A 82 20.95 11.02 -2.91
C ASN A 82 20.41 9.77 -2.20
N PRO A 83 19.46 9.01 -2.79
CA PRO A 83 18.85 7.86 -2.15
C PRO A 83 19.82 6.69 -1.91
N ASN A 84 20.99 6.69 -2.56
CA ASN A 84 22.04 5.70 -2.29
C ASN A 84 22.84 6.03 -1.01
N MET A 85 22.82 7.29 -0.56
CA MET A 85 23.62 7.77 0.57
C MET A 85 22.78 8.15 1.79
N ALA A 86 21.55 8.65 1.57
CA ALA A 86 20.71 9.20 2.62
C ALA A 86 20.47 8.21 3.78
N THR A 87 20.56 8.67 5.02
CA THR A 87 20.21 7.85 6.20
C THR A 87 18.70 7.74 6.39
N VAL A 88 18.26 6.84 7.26
CA VAL A 88 16.83 6.71 7.61
C VAL A 88 16.30 8.02 8.21
N GLU A 89 17.09 8.68 9.03
CA GLU A 89 16.75 9.95 9.68
C GLU A 89 16.64 11.08 8.65
N GLU A 90 17.56 11.15 7.69
CA GLU A 90 17.51 12.13 6.60
C GLU A 90 16.29 11.93 5.71
N LEU A 91 15.94 10.69 5.38
CA LEU A 91 14.72 10.38 4.63
C LEU A 91 13.46 10.75 5.42
N ASN A 92 13.45 10.50 6.73
CA ASN A 92 12.33 10.91 7.58
C ASN A 92 12.16 12.44 7.63
N ALA A 93 13.26 13.19 7.68
CA ALA A 93 13.23 14.65 7.64
C ALA A 93 12.71 15.21 6.31
N LEU A 94 12.79 14.43 5.22
CA LEU A 94 12.20 14.75 3.91
C LEU A 94 10.71 14.38 3.82
N GLY A 95 10.11 13.87 4.90
CA GLY A 95 8.72 13.44 4.94
C GLY A 95 8.49 12.01 4.45
N VAL A 96 9.55 11.20 4.28
CA VAL A 96 9.41 9.77 3.99
C VAL A 96 9.05 9.04 5.29
N PRO A 97 7.95 8.28 5.35
CA PRO A 97 7.61 7.48 6.52
C PRO A 97 8.74 6.51 6.90
N THR A 98 9.00 6.34 8.20
CA THR A 98 10.09 5.50 8.73
C THR A 98 10.14 4.09 8.15
N PHE A 99 8.98 3.48 7.87
CA PHE A 99 8.93 2.14 7.27
C PHE A 99 9.44 2.13 5.82
N LEU A 100 9.17 3.18 5.03
CA LEU A 100 9.72 3.33 3.67
C LEU A 100 11.21 3.64 3.72
N SER A 101 11.64 4.51 4.63
CA SER A 101 13.05 4.83 4.85
C SER A 101 13.88 3.57 5.15
N ARG A 102 13.37 2.67 5.99
CA ARG A 102 13.98 1.36 6.26
C ARG A 102 13.98 0.44 5.04
N ARG A 103 12.92 0.45 4.21
CA ARG A 103 12.90 -0.34 2.96
C ARG A 103 13.99 0.12 1.99
N ILE A 104 14.19 1.43 1.85
CA ILE A 104 15.26 2.02 1.05
C ILE A 104 16.63 1.60 1.58
N GLU A 105 16.84 1.65 2.89
CA GLU A 105 18.07 1.17 3.53
C GLU A 105 18.32 -0.33 3.30
N ASN A 106 17.30 -1.17 3.52
CA ASN A 106 17.39 -2.61 3.30
C ASN A 106 17.71 -2.95 1.83
N TYR A 107 17.11 -2.22 0.88
CA TYR A 107 17.41 -2.38 -0.53
C TYR A 107 18.90 -2.12 -0.84
N ARG A 108 19.49 -1.07 -0.26
CA ARG A 108 20.92 -0.78 -0.38
C ARG A 108 21.79 -1.85 0.27
N ASN A 109 21.43 -2.29 1.47
CA ASN A 109 22.17 -3.31 2.22
C ASN A 109 22.16 -4.67 1.52
N ALA A 110 21.11 -4.97 0.74
CA ALA A 110 21.04 -6.15 -0.11
C ALA A 110 21.89 -6.05 -1.39
N GLY A 111 22.59 -4.93 -1.62
CA GLY A 111 23.39 -4.67 -2.81
C GLY A 111 22.63 -3.95 -3.94
N GLY A 112 21.39 -3.52 -3.70
CA GLY A 112 20.63 -2.69 -4.63
C GLY A 112 21.21 -1.28 -4.74
N SER A 113 21.05 -0.64 -5.89
CA SER A 113 21.43 0.77 -6.09
C SER A 113 20.46 1.47 -7.04
N PHE A 114 20.12 2.72 -6.71
CA PHE A 114 19.26 3.57 -7.50
C PHE A 114 20.10 4.32 -8.54
N LYS A 115 19.74 4.20 -9.83
CA LYS A 115 20.47 4.81 -10.94
C LYS A 115 19.72 5.99 -11.55
N VAL A 116 18.39 5.94 -11.55
CA VAL A 116 17.53 7.01 -12.03
C VAL A 116 16.50 7.39 -10.97
N LYS A 117 15.93 8.59 -11.06
CA LYS A 117 14.94 9.06 -10.09
C LYS A 117 13.76 8.09 -9.93
N SER A 118 13.27 7.53 -11.04
CA SER A 118 12.15 6.59 -11.03
C SER A 118 12.44 5.28 -10.31
N ASP A 119 13.69 4.94 -10.01
CA ASP A 119 14.00 3.67 -9.33
C ASP A 119 13.43 3.64 -7.89
N LEU A 120 13.18 4.80 -7.27
CA LEU A 120 12.52 4.86 -5.96
C LEU A 120 11.10 4.26 -5.98
N THR A 121 10.39 4.32 -7.12
CA THR A 121 9.06 3.70 -7.23
C THR A 121 9.12 2.17 -7.27
N SER A 122 10.32 1.58 -7.38
CA SER A 122 10.50 0.12 -7.29
C SER A 122 10.47 -0.38 -5.84
N ILE A 123 10.54 0.52 -4.85
CA ILE A 123 10.34 0.17 -3.45
C ILE A 123 8.86 -0.20 -3.24
N TYR A 124 8.62 -1.33 -2.58
CA TYR A 124 7.28 -1.83 -2.31
C TYR A 124 6.43 -0.76 -1.58
N ASP A 125 5.17 -0.61 -2.01
CA ASP A 125 4.19 0.41 -1.57
C ASP A 125 4.69 1.87 -1.58
N PHE A 126 5.60 2.24 -2.49
CA PHE A 126 6.00 3.63 -2.59
C PHE A 126 4.87 4.48 -3.19
N PRO A 127 4.29 5.46 -2.47
CA PRO A 127 3.14 6.23 -2.97
C PRO A 127 3.55 7.16 -4.12
N ASP A 128 2.74 7.19 -5.18
CA ASP A 128 2.99 8.10 -6.31
C ASP A 128 3.01 9.58 -5.89
N SER A 129 2.14 9.98 -4.96
CA SER A 129 2.09 11.35 -4.43
C SER A 129 3.39 11.75 -3.74
N LEU A 130 3.95 10.86 -2.92
CA LEU A 130 5.22 11.07 -2.23
C LEU A 130 6.37 11.13 -3.23
N PHE A 131 6.36 10.28 -4.26
CA PHE A 131 7.37 10.33 -5.32
C PHE A 131 7.37 11.67 -6.06
N GLN A 132 6.19 12.17 -6.45
CA GLN A 132 6.11 13.47 -7.14
C GLN A 132 6.62 14.63 -6.28
N GLN A 133 6.38 14.58 -4.96
CA GLN A 133 6.91 15.59 -4.02
C GLN A 133 8.43 15.54 -3.91
N LEU A 134 9.02 14.34 -3.89
CA LEU A 134 10.47 14.17 -3.73
C LEU A 134 11.26 14.34 -5.03
N LYS A 135 10.66 14.02 -6.19
CA LYS A 135 11.32 14.01 -7.50
C LYS A 135 12.19 15.25 -7.83
N PRO A 136 11.80 16.48 -7.50
CA PRO A 136 12.63 17.67 -7.74
C PRO A 136 13.93 17.67 -6.94
N PHE A 137 13.97 16.98 -5.80
CA PHE A 137 15.08 16.99 -4.86
C PHE A 137 15.99 15.74 -4.98
N ILE A 138 15.61 14.73 -5.74
CA ILE A 138 16.43 13.53 -5.94
C ILE A 138 17.63 13.86 -6.84
N GLN A 139 18.84 13.64 -6.33
CA GLN A 139 20.11 13.80 -7.03
C GLN A 139 20.46 12.57 -7.88
N LEU A 140 19.58 12.20 -8.81
CA LEU A 140 19.79 11.16 -9.81
C LEU A 140 19.31 11.65 -11.19
N PRO A 141 19.83 11.11 -12.30
CA PRO A 141 19.31 11.43 -13.63
C PRO A 141 17.88 10.90 -13.84
N ASP A 142 17.13 11.51 -14.76
CA ASP A 142 15.78 11.04 -15.11
C ASP A 142 15.80 9.77 -15.98
N LYS A 143 16.89 9.52 -16.71
CA LYS A 143 17.06 8.37 -17.59
C LYS A 143 18.51 7.88 -17.52
N LEU A 144 18.70 6.57 -17.72
CA LEU A 144 20.03 6.01 -17.89
C LEU A 144 20.65 6.63 -19.14
N GLN A 145 21.83 7.22 -18.99
CA GLN A 145 22.57 7.66 -20.16
C GLN A 145 22.95 6.42 -20.98
N PRO A 146 22.69 6.38 -22.30
CA PRO A 146 23.23 5.35 -23.16
C PRO A 146 24.74 5.41 -23.02
N THR A 147 25.36 4.34 -22.52
CA THR A 147 26.82 4.23 -22.49
C THR A 147 27.31 4.50 -23.91
N VAL A 148 27.98 5.62 -24.13
CA VAL A 148 28.55 5.97 -25.42
C VAL A 148 29.52 4.85 -25.76
N ALA A 149 29.16 4.02 -26.75
CA ALA A 149 29.97 2.92 -27.26
C ALA A 149 31.20 3.43 -28.05
N GLY A 150 31.82 4.55 -27.63
CA GLY A 150 32.89 5.24 -28.33
C GLY A 150 34.30 4.94 -27.78
N ASP A 151 34.43 4.52 -26.53
CA ASP A 151 35.76 4.42 -25.90
C ASP A 151 36.53 3.13 -26.24
N LYS A 152 35.87 2.17 -26.90
CA LYS A 152 36.52 0.93 -27.38
C LYS A 152 37.19 1.08 -28.75
N GLU A 153 36.88 2.13 -29.53
CA GLU A 153 37.55 2.36 -30.83
C GLU A 153 38.82 3.20 -30.69
N VAL A 154 38.85 4.20 -29.79
CA VAL A 154 40.03 5.05 -29.58
C VAL A 154 41.22 4.23 -29.04
N SER A 155 40.98 3.30 -28.11
CA SER A 155 42.01 2.42 -27.56
C SER A 155 42.50 1.36 -28.56
N LYS A 156 41.71 1.00 -29.58
CA LYS A 156 42.13 0.08 -30.66
C LYS A 156 42.82 0.79 -31.82
N ALA A 157 42.60 2.10 -32.01
CA ALA A 157 43.28 2.94 -33.00
C ALA A 157 44.66 3.39 -32.52
N VAL A 158 44.81 3.73 -31.24
CA VAL A 158 46.10 4.09 -30.64
C VAL A 158 47.08 2.91 -30.66
N ASN A 159 46.61 1.67 -30.43
CA ASN A 159 47.47 0.49 -30.43
C ASN A 159 47.88 0.02 -31.85
N ARG A 160 47.05 0.28 -32.88
CA ARG A 160 47.41 -0.05 -34.28
C ARG A 160 48.49 0.88 -34.85
N ASN A 161 48.46 2.16 -34.49
CA ASN A 161 49.48 3.12 -34.95
C ASN A 161 50.83 2.97 -34.22
N ALA A 162 50.85 2.35 -33.03
CA ALA A 162 52.09 2.03 -32.32
C ALA A 162 52.87 0.85 -32.96
N MET A 163 52.18 -0.07 -33.63
CA MET A 163 52.82 -1.22 -34.31
C MET A 163 53.27 -0.92 -35.75
N ALA A 164 52.78 0.14 -36.39
CA ALA A 164 53.14 0.48 -37.77
C ALA A 164 54.42 1.36 -37.90
N LYS A 165 55.09 1.70 -36.78
CA LYS A 165 56.28 2.57 -36.77
C LYS A 165 57.58 1.85 -36.37
N VAL A 166 57.55 0.52 -36.34
CA VAL A 166 58.72 -0.34 -36.07
C VAL A 166 58.85 -1.36 -37.20
N VAL A 167 59.12 -0.87 -38.42
CA VAL A 167 59.74 -1.62 -39.53
C VAL A 167 60.61 -0.65 -40.30
#